data_AF-A0A318CF54-F1
#
_entry.id   AF-A0A318CF54-F1
#
_cell.length_a   1.000
_cell.length_b   1.000
_cell.length_c   1.000
_cell.angle_alpha   90.00
_cell.angle_beta   90.00
_cell.angle_gamma   90.00
#
_symmetry.space_group_name_H-M   'P 1'
#
loop_
_entity.id
_entity.type
_entity.pdbx_description
1 polymer ?
#
loop_
_entity_poly.entity_id
_entity_poly.type
_entity_poly.pdbx_seq_one_letter_code
_entity_poly.pdbx_strand_id
1 'polypeptide(L)'
;MKKIVLLFFLVLSVAILASQGTLIFKGTDQYDLFLGRNLIEGKTLFTPNTGIPEGFASVQFKQPVVKTSPGTEIHLRVTPQFLIHNFEPFKEKGWLKSVVPLYLRYRYDTLKPWLVLGFESEVSGHITGYINLDIPKDYRSYISHGDDFDSKPYMNFPVEFFEGKIEALDMSWPTFGYVSFANESFYASLGRYKLTWGPMRNGLAISDASSYYDNISSSYTTPLWKNGRFTYSFLVITPTSLLNDEEWIKQGKVWDLNQRRPYTEGAKTIIGHRFDVQFASWGRVGVGEINVVGGKHPDLNDANPFIIFHNTYGEDFSNVMASLDFSLAPFKGIEAYGEIAIDDVSFGSTEAGARGKPTALAYGGGLRYATYIKGTLLLASVELYHTDTWMYNRWQPLLTFTNRIYTKSELPGSRDFTDYPLGFKYGPDLNGFSLMANAIMTNGLSISFVYDHFKQGEVTLKTPYLNMEEPEDDPGQFTNPEDWSGPVGETVNANIMTLNIMIPYRDFTFGSDFSIYFGGYFKKNGGYDKPIFEIRPYVSYVF
;
A
#
# COMPACT_ATOMS: atom_id res chain seq x y z
N MET A 1 -36.30 36.51 31.69
CA MET A 1 -34.86 36.71 31.96
C MET A 1 -34.27 35.39 32.44
N LYS A 2 -33.67 34.66 31.50
CA LYS A 2 -32.90 33.44 31.72
C LYS A 2 -31.44 33.85 31.91
N LYS A 3 -30.82 33.41 32.99
CA LYS A 3 -29.38 33.39 33.35
C LYS A 3 -29.40 32.76 34.76
N ILE A 4 -28.61 31.78 35.19
CA ILE A 4 -27.26 31.34 34.84
C ILE A 4 -26.99 30.11 35.76
N VAL A 5 -26.17 29.16 35.31
CA VAL A 5 -25.56 28.05 36.09
C VAL A 5 -26.47 26.89 36.49
N LEU A 6 -26.60 25.95 35.55
CA LEU A 6 -26.23 24.56 35.78
C LEU A 6 -25.69 24.06 34.43
N LEU A 7 -24.44 24.40 34.11
CA LEU A 7 -23.35 23.43 34.07
C LEU A 7 -23.70 22.09 33.40
N PHE A 8 -24.45 22.17 32.30
CA PHE A 8 -24.43 21.20 31.23
C PHE A 8 -23.00 21.13 30.69
N PHE A 9 -22.34 20.01 30.98
CA PHE A 9 -21.08 19.57 30.40
C PHE A 9 -21.22 19.49 28.88
N LEU A 10 -21.07 20.63 28.21
CA LEU A 10 -20.94 20.75 26.77
C LEU A 10 -19.49 21.13 26.45
N VAL A 11 -18.60 20.17 26.68
CA VAL A 11 -17.33 20.03 25.97
C VAL A 11 -17.23 18.53 25.63
N LEU A 12 -17.98 18.12 24.61
CA LEU A 12 -17.78 16.85 23.93
C LEU A 12 -17.20 17.18 22.55
N SER A 13 -16.04 17.83 22.56
CA SER A 13 -15.16 17.90 21.40
C SER A 13 -14.28 16.67 21.44
N VAL A 14 -14.53 15.72 20.54
CA VAL A 14 -13.59 14.70 20.04
C VAL A 14 -12.75 14.03 21.13
N ALA A 15 -13.30 13.01 21.78
CA ALA A 15 -12.54 12.06 22.59
C ALA A 15 -13.13 10.65 22.51
N ILE A 16 -12.55 9.85 21.60
CA ILE A 16 -12.14 8.46 21.82
C ILE A 16 -13.28 7.48 22.22
N LEU A 17 -13.96 6.96 21.20
CA LEU A 17 -14.36 5.55 21.18
C LEU A 17 -13.30 4.82 20.38
N ALA A 18 -12.23 4.38 21.06
CA ALA A 18 -11.25 3.48 20.47
C ALA A 18 -11.74 2.08 20.76
N SER A 19 -12.25 1.39 19.73
CA SER A 19 -12.28 -0.07 19.81
C SER A 19 -10.84 -0.58 19.96
N GLN A 20 -10.64 -1.68 20.67
CA GLN A 20 -9.31 -2.29 20.66
C GLN A 20 -8.91 -2.77 19.25
N GLY A 21 -9.89 -2.98 18.36
CA GLY A 21 -9.72 -3.55 17.03
C GLY A 21 -9.60 -2.55 15.87
N THR A 22 -9.84 -1.25 16.05
CA THR A 22 -9.84 -0.28 14.94
C THR A 22 -8.44 -0.18 14.35
N LEU A 23 -8.29 -0.49 13.07
CA LEU A 23 -6.98 -0.56 12.42
C LEU A 23 -6.45 0.83 12.04
N ILE A 24 -5.18 1.07 12.35
CA ILE A 24 -4.42 2.28 11.98
C ILE A 24 -3.58 1.99 10.73
N PHE A 25 -3.62 2.91 9.76
CA PHE A 25 -2.93 2.80 8.47
C PHE A 25 -1.97 3.97 8.22
N LYS A 26 -0.82 3.71 7.57
CA LYS A 26 0.05 4.79 7.07
C LYS A 26 -0.72 5.72 6.14
N GLY A 27 -0.30 6.98 6.10
CA GLY A 27 -0.93 8.02 5.27
C GLY A 27 -2.28 8.53 5.81
N THR A 28 -2.66 8.16 7.03
CA THR A 28 -3.84 8.70 7.73
C THR A 28 -3.42 9.68 8.82
N ASP A 29 -4.26 10.68 9.11
CA ASP A 29 -4.04 11.63 10.20
C ASP A 29 -3.86 10.93 11.56
N GLN A 30 -4.52 9.79 11.75
CA GLN A 30 -4.41 8.98 12.97
C GLN A 30 -3.01 8.39 13.14
N TYR A 31 -2.44 7.81 12.08
CA TYR A 31 -1.07 7.30 12.10
C TYR A 31 -0.06 8.42 12.29
N ASP A 32 -0.26 9.55 11.60
CA ASP A 32 0.63 10.70 11.72
C ASP A 32 0.61 11.28 13.14
N LEU A 33 -0.56 11.39 13.77
CA LEU A 33 -0.68 11.76 15.18
C LEU A 33 0.03 10.76 16.10
N PHE A 34 -0.11 9.46 15.86
CA PHE A 34 0.57 8.40 16.62
C PHE A 34 2.09 8.51 16.53
N LEU A 35 2.60 8.58 15.31
CA LEU A 35 4.01 8.71 15.00
C LEU A 35 4.59 10.01 15.56
N GLY A 36 3.98 11.15 15.24
CA GLY A 36 4.49 12.46 15.63
C GLY A 36 4.57 12.66 17.14
N ARG A 37 3.59 12.18 17.91
CA ARG A 37 3.64 12.21 19.39
C ARG A 37 4.82 11.43 19.94
N ASN A 38 5.08 10.24 19.40
CA ASN A 38 6.23 9.43 19.82
C ASN A 38 7.56 10.11 19.49
N LEU A 39 7.69 10.64 18.27
CA LEU A 39 8.91 11.32 17.84
C LEU A 39 9.20 12.55 18.70
N ILE A 40 8.20 13.36 19.04
CA ILE A 40 8.35 14.53 19.93
C ILE A 40 8.88 14.14 21.32
N GLU A 41 8.57 12.93 21.79
CA GLU A 41 9.11 12.39 23.03
C GLU A 41 10.51 11.75 22.87
N GLY A 42 11.06 11.70 21.65
CA GLY A 42 12.32 11.04 21.33
C GLY A 42 12.19 9.53 21.29
N LYS A 43 11.04 9.02 20.83
CA LYS A 43 10.72 7.60 20.79
C LYS A 43 10.40 7.12 19.39
N THR A 44 10.87 5.94 19.04
CA THR A 44 10.49 5.22 17.83
C THR A 44 9.23 4.39 18.07
N LEU A 45 8.53 4.04 16.99
CA LEU A 45 7.48 3.03 17.06
C LEU A 45 8.11 1.66 17.32
N PHE A 46 7.51 0.85 18.20
CA PHE A 46 8.02 -0.52 18.39
C PHE A 46 7.75 -1.39 17.17
N THR A 47 6.70 -1.09 16.40
CA THR A 47 6.47 -1.59 15.04
C THR A 47 5.95 -0.48 14.14
N PRO A 48 6.56 -0.24 12.96
CA PRO A 48 6.08 0.71 11.98
C PRO A 48 5.10 0.07 10.99
N ASN A 49 4.86 -1.24 11.10
CA ASN A 49 3.92 -1.98 10.28
C ASN A 49 2.50 -1.46 10.49
N THR A 50 1.65 -1.49 9.47
CA THR A 50 0.28 -0.98 9.57
C THR A 50 -0.79 -1.93 9.06
N GLY A 51 -2.03 -1.63 9.43
CA GLY A 51 -3.04 -2.62 9.76
C GLY A 51 -2.97 -3.02 11.24
N ILE A 52 -2.47 -2.15 12.11
CA ILE A 52 -2.33 -2.43 13.55
C ILE A 52 -3.56 -1.90 14.31
N PRO A 53 -4.14 -2.66 15.25
CA PRO A 53 -5.26 -2.16 16.02
C PRO A 53 -4.88 -1.06 17.02
N GLU A 54 -5.79 -0.12 17.27
CA GLU A 54 -5.64 0.94 18.28
C GLU A 54 -5.33 0.39 19.67
N GLY A 55 -5.95 -0.72 20.07
CA GLY A 55 -5.68 -1.38 21.35
C GLY A 55 -4.23 -1.85 21.46
N PHE A 56 -3.66 -2.37 20.37
CA PHE A 56 -2.26 -2.78 20.32
C PHE A 56 -1.32 -1.57 20.30
N ALA A 57 -1.67 -0.51 19.58
CA ALA A 57 -0.92 0.76 19.57
C ALA A 57 -0.99 1.49 20.94
N SER A 58 -2.09 1.33 21.69
CA SER A 58 -2.33 1.97 23.00
C SER A 58 -1.26 1.66 24.04
N VAL A 59 -0.64 0.49 23.91
CA VAL A 59 0.50 0.03 24.72
C VAL A 59 1.66 1.03 24.66
N GLN A 60 1.85 1.65 23.49
CA GLN A 60 2.86 2.68 23.29
C GLN A 60 2.36 4.06 23.75
N PHE A 61 1.06 4.35 23.64
CA PHE A 61 0.45 5.60 24.11
C PHE A 61 0.39 5.74 25.63
N LYS A 62 0.44 4.64 26.41
CA LYS A 62 0.12 4.61 27.85
C LYS A 62 -1.24 5.26 28.17
N GLN A 63 -2.15 5.31 27.20
CA GLN A 63 -3.49 5.82 27.41
C GLN A 63 -4.43 4.70 27.83
N PRO A 64 -5.36 4.96 28.76
CA PRO A 64 -6.35 3.97 29.15
C PRO A 64 -7.22 3.62 27.94
N VAL A 65 -7.33 2.34 27.65
CA VAL A 65 -8.24 1.83 26.63
C VAL A 65 -9.67 2.02 27.11
N VAL A 66 -10.48 2.74 26.33
CA VAL A 66 -11.89 2.95 26.64
C VAL A 66 -12.65 1.69 26.20
N LYS A 67 -13.32 1.02 27.14
CA LYS A 67 -14.18 -0.11 26.81
C LYS A 67 -15.46 0.40 26.16
N THR A 68 -15.74 -0.06 24.96
CA THR A 68 -17.00 0.16 24.26
C THR A 68 -18.04 -0.88 24.71
N SER A 69 -19.32 -0.51 24.65
CA SER A 69 -20.43 -1.44 24.87
C SER A 69 -20.63 -2.28 23.60
N PRO A 70 -20.92 -3.59 23.71
CA PRO A 70 -21.20 -4.39 22.53
C PRO A 70 -22.38 -3.83 21.73
N GLY A 71 -22.25 -3.80 20.41
CA GLY A 71 -23.26 -3.24 19.53
C GLY A 71 -22.75 -3.06 18.10
N THR A 72 -23.67 -2.82 17.17
CA THR A 72 -23.34 -2.45 15.79
C THR A 72 -23.83 -1.04 15.54
N GLU A 73 -22.92 -0.15 15.20
CA GLU A 73 -23.21 1.17 14.66
C GLU A 73 -23.32 1.05 13.14
N ILE A 74 -24.37 1.65 12.58
CA ILE A 74 -24.61 1.73 11.15
C ILE A 74 -24.50 3.20 10.78
N HIS A 75 -23.64 3.52 9.83
CA HIS A 75 -23.48 4.88 9.33
C HIS A 75 -23.58 4.90 7.81
N LEU A 76 -24.19 5.96 7.29
CA LEU A 76 -24.20 6.24 5.86
C LEU A 76 -23.35 7.46 5.59
N ARG A 77 -22.34 7.34 4.73
CA ARG A 77 -21.54 8.47 4.27
C ARG A 77 -21.87 8.78 2.83
N VAL A 78 -22.13 10.05 2.55
CA VAL A 78 -22.29 10.56 1.18
C VAL A 78 -21.16 11.54 0.91
N THR A 79 -20.44 11.40 -0.20
CA THR A 79 -19.28 12.24 -0.55
C THR A 79 -19.30 12.62 -2.03
N PRO A 80 -20.13 13.60 -2.45
CA PRO A 80 -19.97 14.22 -3.76
C PRO A 80 -18.57 14.85 -3.88
N GLN A 81 -17.86 14.49 -4.94
CA GLN A 81 -16.56 15.03 -5.30
C GLN A 81 -16.58 15.44 -6.77
N PHE A 82 -16.27 16.70 -7.05
CA PHE A 82 -16.12 17.21 -8.42
C PHE A 82 -14.70 16.96 -8.91
N LEU A 83 -14.53 16.91 -10.23
CA LEU A 83 -13.25 16.66 -10.88
C LEU A 83 -12.98 17.79 -11.89
N ILE A 84 -11.93 18.58 -11.64
CA ILE A 84 -11.46 19.64 -12.54
C ILE A 84 -10.05 19.28 -12.97
N HIS A 85 -9.87 18.82 -14.21
CA HIS A 85 -8.59 18.30 -14.68
C HIS A 85 -8.43 18.41 -16.19
N ASN A 86 -7.20 18.21 -16.67
CA ASN A 86 -6.87 18.08 -18.09
C ASN A 86 -6.41 16.67 -18.51
N PHE A 87 -6.59 15.63 -17.69
CA PHE A 87 -6.40 14.24 -18.14
C PHE A 87 -7.21 13.96 -19.42
N GLU A 88 -6.55 13.33 -20.38
CA GLU A 88 -7.18 12.82 -21.60
C GLU A 88 -7.68 11.39 -21.36
N PRO A 89 -8.80 10.97 -21.99
CA PRO A 89 -9.34 9.62 -21.86
C PRO A 89 -8.33 8.53 -22.26
N PHE A 90 -8.22 7.47 -21.45
CA PHE A 90 -7.39 6.31 -21.75
C PHE A 90 -8.23 5.17 -22.33
N LYS A 91 -8.12 4.94 -23.65
CA LYS A 91 -9.05 4.09 -24.40
C LYS A 91 -8.62 2.64 -24.57
N GLU A 92 -7.36 2.30 -24.31
CA GLU A 92 -6.89 0.92 -24.50
C GLU A 92 -7.56 -0.03 -23.50
N LYS A 93 -8.17 -1.09 -24.02
CA LYS A 93 -8.89 -2.10 -23.23
C LYS A 93 -8.08 -3.38 -23.14
N GLY A 94 -8.11 -4.01 -21.96
CA GLY A 94 -7.53 -5.32 -21.72
C GLY A 94 -8.64 -6.34 -21.48
N TRP A 95 -8.49 -7.54 -22.05
CA TRP A 95 -9.23 -8.71 -21.58
C TRP A 95 -8.24 -9.63 -20.88
N LEU A 96 -8.27 -9.65 -19.55
CA LEU A 96 -7.30 -10.33 -18.70
C LEU A 96 -5.86 -9.84 -18.93
N LYS A 97 -5.69 -8.54 -19.18
CA LYS A 97 -4.38 -7.91 -19.39
C LYS A 97 -4.24 -6.68 -18.50
N SER A 98 -3.01 -6.43 -18.05
CA SER A 98 -2.66 -5.16 -17.42
C SER A 98 -2.24 -4.17 -18.50
N VAL A 99 -3.17 -3.33 -18.95
CA VAL A 99 -2.90 -2.31 -19.98
C VAL A 99 -2.85 -0.89 -19.42
N VAL A 100 -3.56 -0.62 -18.32
CA VAL A 100 -3.62 0.73 -17.77
C VAL A 100 -2.36 1.03 -16.95
N PRO A 101 -1.67 2.16 -17.19
CA PRO A 101 -0.52 2.58 -16.40
C PRO A 101 -0.84 2.75 -14.91
N LEU A 102 0.11 2.39 -14.04
CA LEU A 102 -0.06 2.46 -12.58
C LEU A 102 -0.43 3.86 -12.07
N TYR A 103 0.09 4.94 -12.67
CA TYR A 103 -0.27 6.29 -12.22
C TYR A 103 -1.76 6.63 -12.44
N LEU A 104 -2.39 6.13 -13.51
CA LEU A 104 -3.85 6.28 -13.71
C LEU A 104 -4.63 5.42 -12.74
N ARG A 105 -4.09 4.24 -12.40
CA ARG A 105 -4.71 3.40 -11.39
C ARG A 105 -4.63 4.03 -10.00
N TYR A 106 -3.48 4.56 -9.58
CA TYR A 106 -3.34 5.30 -8.33
C TYR A 106 -4.21 6.56 -8.28
N ARG A 107 -4.41 7.22 -9.42
CA ARG A 107 -5.37 8.31 -9.55
C ARG A 107 -6.79 7.84 -9.20
N TYR A 108 -7.23 6.69 -9.71
CA TYR A 108 -8.52 6.10 -9.38
C TYR A 108 -8.62 5.60 -7.93
N ASP A 109 -7.58 4.93 -7.42
CA ASP A 109 -7.59 4.37 -6.06
C ASP A 109 -7.66 5.44 -4.96
N THR A 110 -7.37 6.71 -5.30
CA THR A 110 -7.53 7.87 -4.40
C THR A 110 -8.88 8.57 -4.54
N LEU A 111 -9.74 8.13 -5.47
CA LEU A 111 -11.09 8.65 -5.65
C LEU A 111 -11.94 8.26 -4.43
N LYS A 112 -12.68 9.22 -3.87
CA LYS A 112 -13.59 8.93 -2.77
C LYS A 112 -14.84 8.22 -3.31
N PRO A 113 -15.30 7.10 -2.71
CA PRO A 113 -16.62 6.56 -3.02
C PRO A 113 -17.69 7.61 -2.75
N TRP A 114 -18.69 7.73 -3.64
CA TRP A 114 -19.73 8.74 -3.48
C TRP A 114 -20.75 8.34 -2.40
N LEU A 115 -20.90 7.03 -2.15
CA LEU A 115 -21.71 6.45 -1.09
C LEU A 115 -20.91 5.38 -0.35
N VAL A 116 -21.00 5.35 0.98
CA VAL A 116 -20.50 4.24 1.81
C VAL A 116 -21.56 3.91 2.85
N LEU A 117 -22.03 2.67 2.87
CA LEU A 117 -22.79 2.12 3.98
C LEU A 117 -21.85 1.31 4.87
N GLY A 118 -21.57 1.81 6.06
CA GLY A 118 -20.63 1.22 7.00
C GLY A 118 -21.32 0.51 8.16
N PHE A 119 -20.76 -0.63 8.55
CA PHE A 119 -21.16 -1.39 9.73
C PHE A 119 -19.94 -1.54 10.63
N GLU A 120 -19.99 -0.95 11.81
CA GLU A 120 -18.95 -1.07 12.83
C GLU A 120 -19.52 -1.82 14.02
N SER A 121 -18.99 -3.02 14.26
CA SER A 121 -19.47 -3.94 15.26
C SER A 121 -18.44 -4.15 16.36
N GLU A 122 -18.80 -3.75 17.56
CA GLU A 122 -18.08 -4.08 18.78
C GLU A 122 -18.67 -5.35 19.35
N VAL A 123 -17.96 -6.46 19.19
CA VAL A 123 -18.45 -7.78 19.64
C VAL A 123 -18.10 -8.00 21.10
N SER A 124 -16.90 -7.58 21.50
CA SER A 124 -16.41 -7.61 22.89
C SER A 124 -15.32 -6.54 23.05
N GLY A 125 -14.82 -6.34 24.27
CA GLY A 125 -13.72 -5.41 24.51
C GLY A 125 -12.40 -5.73 23.79
N HIS A 126 -12.32 -6.87 23.09
CA HIS A 126 -11.14 -7.30 22.33
C HIS A 126 -11.43 -7.61 20.85
N ILE A 127 -12.69 -7.57 20.41
CA ILE A 127 -13.07 -7.98 19.05
C ILE A 127 -13.91 -6.91 18.38
N THR A 128 -13.45 -6.46 17.22
CA THR A 128 -14.12 -5.46 16.39
C THR A 128 -14.26 -5.97 14.97
N GLY A 129 -15.45 -5.82 14.40
CA GLY A 129 -15.73 -6.03 12.99
C GLY A 129 -16.04 -4.70 12.31
N TYR A 130 -15.58 -4.54 11.08
CA TYR A 130 -15.87 -3.37 10.27
C TYR A 130 -16.09 -3.79 8.82
N ILE A 131 -17.17 -3.32 8.18
CA ILE A 131 -17.44 -3.58 6.76
C ILE A 131 -17.92 -2.29 6.12
N ASN A 132 -17.30 -1.91 5.01
CA ASN A 132 -17.78 -0.82 4.15
C ASN A 132 -18.32 -1.36 2.84
N LEU A 133 -19.60 -1.09 2.57
CA LEU A 133 -20.17 -1.21 1.25
C LEU A 133 -19.97 0.13 0.53
N ASP A 134 -18.78 0.31 -0.03
CA ASP A 134 -18.43 1.47 -0.83
C ASP A 134 -18.96 1.34 -2.26
N ILE A 135 -19.62 2.38 -2.75
CA ILE A 135 -20.12 2.44 -4.12
C ILE A 135 -19.32 3.51 -4.84
N PRO A 136 -18.24 3.16 -5.55
CA PRO A 136 -17.51 4.09 -6.39
C PRO A 136 -18.11 4.14 -7.80
N LYS A 137 -17.74 5.17 -8.57
CA LYS A 137 -17.92 5.16 -10.04
C LYS A 137 -17.04 4.06 -10.63
N ASP A 138 -17.55 3.39 -11.65
CA ASP A 138 -16.78 2.39 -12.39
C ASP A 138 -15.42 2.93 -12.85
N TYR A 139 -14.38 2.11 -12.69
CA TYR A 139 -13.00 2.46 -13.03
C TYR A 139 -12.81 2.87 -14.49
N ARG A 140 -13.39 2.15 -15.44
CA ARG A 140 -13.24 2.51 -16.85
C ARG A 140 -14.06 3.72 -17.21
N SER A 141 -15.28 3.84 -16.67
CA SER A 141 -16.06 5.08 -16.76
C SER A 141 -15.31 6.28 -16.17
N TYR A 142 -14.42 6.07 -15.18
CA TYR A 142 -13.56 7.14 -14.63
C TYR A 142 -12.40 7.53 -15.56
N ILE A 143 -11.73 6.58 -16.22
CA ILE A 143 -10.60 6.92 -17.10
C ILE A 143 -10.99 7.19 -18.56
N SER A 144 -12.19 6.78 -18.99
CA SER A 144 -12.72 6.95 -20.34
C SER A 144 -14.26 6.96 -20.33
N HIS A 145 -14.87 8.14 -20.38
CA HIS A 145 -16.31 8.38 -20.12
C HIS A 145 -17.10 8.72 -21.41
N GLY A 146 -18.43 8.60 -21.38
CA GLY A 146 -19.33 8.96 -22.49
C GLY A 146 -19.54 7.86 -23.52
N ASP A 147 -20.45 8.09 -24.48
CA ASP A 147 -20.91 7.05 -25.43
C ASP A 147 -19.78 6.50 -26.32
N ASP A 148 -18.81 7.35 -26.69
CA ASP A 148 -17.61 6.97 -27.46
C ASP A 148 -16.37 6.74 -26.58
N PHE A 149 -16.49 6.88 -25.25
CA PHE A 149 -15.39 6.83 -24.27
C PHE A 149 -14.33 7.95 -24.45
N ASP A 150 -14.76 9.08 -25.03
CA ASP A 150 -13.95 10.24 -25.39
C ASP A 150 -14.17 11.45 -24.46
N SER A 151 -15.06 11.31 -23.48
CA SER A 151 -15.36 12.35 -22.52
C SER A 151 -14.51 12.22 -21.25
N LYS A 152 -14.34 13.35 -20.56
CA LYS A 152 -13.67 13.46 -19.26
C LYS A 152 -14.72 13.39 -18.15
N PRO A 153 -14.54 12.59 -17.09
CA PRO A 153 -15.46 12.63 -15.96
C PRO A 153 -15.35 13.98 -15.25
N TYR A 154 -16.45 14.45 -14.68
CA TYR A 154 -16.49 15.70 -13.92
C TYR A 154 -16.92 15.49 -12.46
N MET A 155 -17.22 14.25 -12.07
CA MET A 155 -17.56 13.86 -10.70
C MET A 155 -17.26 12.38 -10.42
N ASN A 156 -17.17 12.04 -9.14
CA ASN A 156 -17.02 10.67 -8.65
C ASN A 156 -18.33 9.84 -8.61
N PHE A 157 -19.47 10.47 -8.92
CA PHE A 157 -20.75 9.80 -9.06
C PHE A 157 -20.95 9.34 -10.53
N PRO A 158 -21.50 8.13 -10.78
CA PRO A 158 -21.79 7.67 -12.14
C PRO A 158 -23.05 8.36 -12.69
N VAL A 159 -22.87 9.51 -13.35
CA VAL A 159 -23.97 10.29 -13.96
C VAL A 159 -24.81 9.50 -14.96
N GLU A 160 -24.21 8.50 -15.61
CA GLU A 160 -24.86 7.56 -16.52
C GLU A 160 -26.00 6.78 -15.83
N PHE A 161 -25.96 6.66 -14.50
CA PHE A 161 -27.06 6.09 -13.72
C PHE A 161 -28.39 6.84 -13.94
N PHE A 162 -28.35 8.17 -14.16
CA PHE A 162 -29.55 8.96 -14.46
C PHE A 162 -30.06 8.76 -15.88
N GLU A 163 -29.26 8.18 -16.77
CA GLU A 163 -29.63 7.74 -18.11
C GLU A 163 -30.15 6.30 -18.13
N GLY A 164 -30.23 5.63 -16.95
CA GLY A 164 -30.64 4.24 -16.82
C GLY A 164 -29.51 3.22 -17.00
N LYS A 165 -28.25 3.65 -17.12
CA LYS A 165 -27.07 2.78 -17.30
C LYS A 165 -26.52 2.36 -15.93
N ILE A 166 -27.11 1.32 -15.34
CA ILE A 166 -26.72 0.78 -14.02
C ILE A 166 -25.29 0.20 -14.07
N GLU A 167 -24.82 -0.19 -15.25
CA GLU A 167 -23.48 -0.71 -15.56
C GLU A 167 -22.35 0.27 -15.23
N ALA A 168 -22.66 1.55 -14.98
CA ALA A 168 -21.70 2.57 -14.59
C ALA A 168 -21.28 2.50 -13.10
N LEU A 169 -21.92 1.63 -12.32
CA LEU A 169 -21.55 1.36 -10.93
C LEU A 169 -20.50 0.25 -10.87
N ASP A 170 -19.41 0.49 -10.12
CA ASP A 170 -18.47 -0.59 -9.82
C ASP A 170 -19.10 -1.54 -8.79
N MET A 171 -19.21 -2.82 -9.14
CA MET A 171 -19.75 -3.87 -8.27
C MET A 171 -18.67 -4.71 -7.58
N SER A 172 -17.42 -4.26 -7.59
CA SER A 172 -16.27 -4.99 -7.02
C SER A 172 -16.08 -4.76 -5.51
N TRP A 173 -17.07 -4.17 -4.83
CA TRP A 173 -17.08 -3.92 -3.38
C TRP A 173 -17.38 -5.18 -2.55
N PRO A 174 -17.04 -5.21 -1.25
CA PRO A 174 -16.37 -4.16 -0.47
C PRO A 174 -14.90 -3.99 -0.85
N THR A 175 -14.38 -2.77 -0.86
CA THR A 175 -12.93 -2.49 -0.99
C THR A 175 -12.22 -2.46 0.37
N PHE A 176 -12.98 -2.40 1.46
CA PHE A 176 -12.46 -2.39 2.82
C PHE A 176 -13.40 -3.09 3.80
N GLY A 177 -12.85 -4.00 4.60
CA GLY A 177 -13.58 -4.65 5.69
C GLY A 177 -12.73 -5.69 6.39
N TYR A 178 -12.91 -5.85 7.70
CA TYR A 178 -12.12 -6.76 8.52
C TYR A 178 -12.85 -7.18 9.78
N VAL A 179 -12.35 -8.27 10.37
CA VAL A 179 -12.54 -8.59 11.78
C VAL A 179 -11.18 -8.62 12.42
N SER A 180 -11.07 -8.04 13.61
CA SER A 180 -9.82 -7.98 14.38
C SER A 180 -10.05 -8.42 15.82
N PHE A 181 -9.04 -9.08 16.37
CA PHE A 181 -8.87 -9.34 17.78
C PHE A 181 -7.63 -8.60 18.26
N ALA A 182 -7.71 -7.91 19.40
CA ALA A 182 -6.55 -7.25 19.98
C ALA A 182 -6.60 -7.23 21.51
N ASN A 183 -5.42 -7.29 22.11
CA ASN A 183 -5.15 -6.93 23.49
C ASN A 183 -3.77 -6.21 23.58
N GLU A 184 -3.27 -5.98 24.78
CA GLU A 184 -2.01 -5.26 25.01
C GLU A 184 -0.73 -5.97 24.51
N SER A 185 -0.80 -7.25 24.14
CA SER A 185 0.38 -8.04 23.76
C SER A 185 0.20 -8.83 22.48
N PHE A 186 -1.01 -8.94 21.94
CA PHE A 186 -1.30 -9.71 20.75
C PHE A 186 -2.42 -9.05 19.95
N TYR A 187 -2.30 -9.10 18.63
CA TYR A 187 -3.43 -8.89 17.73
C TYR A 187 -3.44 -9.91 16.59
N ALA A 188 -4.64 -10.13 16.05
CA ALA A 188 -4.86 -10.80 14.79
C ALA A 188 -6.00 -10.13 14.03
N SER A 189 -5.92 -10.09 12.72
CA SER A 189 -6.94 -9.51 11.84
C SER A 189 -7.07 -10.31 10.57
N LEU A 190 -8.30 -10.45 10.09
CA LEU A 190 -8.66 -11.10 8.84
C LEU A 190 -9.52 -10.13 8.05
N GLY A 191 -9.20 -9.91 6.78
CA GLY A 191 -10.05 -9.14 5.89
C GLY A 191 -9.32 -8.52 4.71
N ARG A 192 -9.95 -7.47 4.19
CA ARG A 192 -9.51 -6.68 3.05
C ARG A 192 -9.14 -5.28 3.52
N TYR A 193 -7.85 -4.96 3.52
CA TYR A 193 -7.33 -3.66 3.92
C TYR A 193 -5.89 -3.47 3.44
N LYS A 194 -5.36 -2.25 3.55
CA LYS A 194 -3.98 -1.94 3.19
C LYS A 194 -2.99 -2.43 4.24
N LEU A 195 -1.84 -2.91 3.78
CA LEU A 195 -0.73 -3.38 4.62
C LEU A 195 0.52 -2.58 4.29
N THR A 196 1.37 -2.35 5.29
CA THR A 196 2.74 -1.88 5.07
C THR A 196 3.69 -2.50 6.06
N TRP A 197 4.92 -2.74 5.62
CA TRP A 197 6.05 -3.12 6.48
C TRP A 197 7.13 -2.05 6.44
N GLY A 198 7.80 -1.82 7.57
CA GLY A 198 8.90 -0.86 7.70
C GLY A 198 8.46 0.60 7.92
N PRO A 199 9.37 1.56 8.14
CA PRO A 199 9.08 2.97 8.47
C PRO A 199 8.90 3.94 7.29
N MET A 200 9.27 3.56 6.07
CA MET A 200 9.18 4.42 4.88
C MET A 200 7.73 4.59 4.42
N ARG A 201 7.42 5.71 3.75
CA ARG A 201 6.09 5.96 3.19
C ARG A 201 5.78 4.93 2.09
N ASN A 202 6.66 4.80 1.12
CA ASN A 202 6.60 3.73 0.13
C ASN A 202 7.48 2.57 0.64
N GLY A 203 6.87 1.56 1.24
CA GLY A 203 7.61 0.38 1.72
C GLY A 203 8.31 -0.36 0.58
N LEU A 204 9.46 -0.97 0.85
CA LEU A 204 10.28 -1.67 -0.16
C LEU A 204 10.01 -3.16 -0.23
N ALA A 205 9.52 -3.76 0.86
CA ALA A 205 9.15 -5.18 0.90
C ALA A 205 7.63 -5.39 0.79
N ILE A 206 6.85 -4.65 1.59
CA ILE A 206 5.38 -4.58 1.51
C ILE A 206 4.95 -3.12 1.69
N SER A 207 4.22 -2.59 0.72
CA SER A 207 3.73 -1.21 0.70
C SER A 207 2.21 -1.12 0.60
N ASP A 208 1.68 0.09 0.80
CA ASP A 208 0.28 0.43 0.65
C ASP A 208 -0.08 0.84 -0.79
N ALA A 209 0.78 0.48 -1.76
CA ALA A 209 0.58 0.74 -3.18
C ALA A 209 -0.71 0.08 -3.69
N SER A 210 -0.98 -1.16 -3.28
CA SER A 210 -2.24 -1.82 -3.62
C SER A 210 -3.44 -1.12 -2.96
N SER A 211 -4.57 -1.05 -3.66
CA SER A 211 -5.82 -0.50 -3.11
C SER A 211 -6.26 -1.26 -1.85
N TYR A 212 -6.06 -2.58 -1.84
CA TYR A 212 -6.24 -3.46 -0.68
C TYR A 212 -5.40 -4.73 -0.82
N TYR A 213 -5.29 -5.48 0.27
CA TYR A 213 -4.85 -6.87 0.31
C TYR A 213 -5.92 -7.72 1.00
N ASP A 214 -6.29 -8.85 0.40
CA ASP A 214 -7.04 -9.90 1.08
C ASP A 214 -6.05 -10.70 1.93
N ASN A 215 -6.16 -10.57 3.26
CA ASN A 215 -5.09 -10.99 4.14
C ASN A 215 -5.53 -11.45 5.53
N ILE A 216 -4.66 -12.25 6.13
CA ILE A 216 -4.56 -12.49 7.57
C ILE A 216 -3.28 -11.81 8.05
N SER A 217 -3.38 -11.02 9.12
CA SER A 217 -2.23 -10.40 9.77
C SER A 217 -2.28 -10.68 11.26
N SER A 218 -1.14 -10.89 11.89
CA SER A 218 -1.04 -11.04 13.34
C SER A 218 0.29 -10.53 13.84
N SER A 219 0.30 -10.03 15.06
CA SER A 219 1.55 -9.77 15.78
C SER A 219 1.40 -10.03 17.26
N TYR A 220 2.51 -10.37 17.91
CA TYR A 220 2.62 -10.28 19.36
C TYR A 220 3.80 -9.39 19.75
N THR A 221 3.70 -8.76 20.90
CA THR A 221 4.75 -7.91 21.47
C THR A 221 4.97 -8.23 22.95
N THR A 222 6.22 -8.22 23.38
CA THR A 222 6.61 -8.46 24.78
C THR A 222 7.68 -7.47 25.22
N PRO A 223 7.74 -7.07 26.50
CA PRO A 223 8.84 -6.25 27.01
C PRO A 223 10.20 -6.91 26.76
N LEU A 224 11.16 -6.10 26.33
CA LEU A 224 12.56 -6.50 26.15
C LEU A 224 13.44 -5.53 26.92
N TRP A 225 14.22 -6.03 27.87
CA TRP A 225 15.01 -5.20 28.79
C TRP A 225 14.15 -4.14 29.51
N LYS A 226 14.74 -3.03 29.98
CA LYS A 226 14.04 -2.03 30.80
C LYS A 226 13.04 -1.17 30.02
N ASN A 227 13.39 -0.81 28.77
CA ASN A 227 12.66 0.17 27.95
C ASN A 227 12.46 -0.27 26.49
N GLY A 228 12.75 -1.53 26.18
CA GLY A 228 12.64 -2.08 24.84
C GLY A 228 11.44 -3.00 24.68
N ARG A 229 11.21 -3.44 23.45
CA ARG A 229 10.20 -4.44 23.11
C ARG A 229 10.70 -5.37 22.01
N PHE A 230 10.26 -6.61 22.09
CA PHE A 230 10.34 -7.56 21.00
C PHE A 230 8.95 -7.72 20.41
N THR A 231 8.83 -7.60 19.09
CA THR A 231 7.58 -7.81 18.37
C THR A 231 7.82 -8.81 17.25
N TYR A 232 6.92 -9.76 17.11
CA TYR A 232 6.90 -10.71 16.01
C TYR A 232 5.62 -10.51 15.21
N SER A 233 5.73 -10.44 13.89
CA SER A 233 4.60 -10.29 12.98
C SER A 233 4.57 -11.43 11.97
N PHE A 234 3.37 -11.90 11.65
CA PHE A 234 3.10 -12.91 10.64
C PHE A 234 1.94 -12.46 9.75
N LEU A 235 2.05 -12.67 8.45
CA LEU A 235 1.01 -12.35 7.48
C LEU A 235 0.85 -13.43 6.42
N VAL A 236 -0.36 -13.50 5.88
CA VAL A 236 -0.72 -14.26 4.69
C VAL A 236 -1.57 -13.35 3.81
N ILE A 237 -1.23 -13.20 2.55
CA ILE A 237 -1.98 -12.46 1.52
C ILE A 237 -2.35 -13.43 0.40
N THR A 238 -3.56 -13.31 -0.11
CA THR A 238 -4.06 -14.13 -1.23
C THR A 238 -4.42 -13.22 -2.42
N PRO A 239 -3.47 -12.92 -3.32
CA PRO A 239 -3.75 -12.16 -4.54
C PRO A 239 -4.62 -12.93 -5.52
N THR A 240 -5.16 -12.25 -6.54
CA THR A 240 -5.78 -12.92 -7.68
C THR A 240 -4.72 -13.72 -8.45
N SER A 241 -4.93 -15.04 -8.61
CA SER A 241 -4.03 -15.95 -9.32
C SER A 241 -4.39 -16.15 -10.81
N LEU A 242 -5.36 -15.38 -11.33
CA LEU A 242 -5.77 -15.46 -12.73
C LEU A 242 -4.65 -14.94 -13.65
N LEU A 243 -4.32 -15.74 -14.65
CA LEU A 243 -3.39 -15.43 -15.73
C LEU A 243 -4.12 -15.45 -17.07
N ASN A 244 -3.59 -14.72 -18.06
CA ASN A 244 -4.00 -14.88 -19.47
C ASN A 244 -3.27 -16.05 -20.15
N ASP A 245 -3.64 -16.34 -21.39
CA ASP A 245 -3.10 -17.49 -22.15
C ASP A 245 -1.58 -17.43 -22.33
N GLU A 246 -1.02 -16.24 -22.62
CA GLU A 246 0.42 -16.04 -22.79
C GLU A 246 1.17 -16.27 -21.46
N GLU A 247 0.62 -15.76 -20.36
CA GLU A 247 1.14 -15.98 -19.01
C GLU A 247 1.05 -17.45 -18.59
N TRP A 248 -0.03 -18.16 -18.93
CA TRP A 248 -0.16 -19.60 -18.66
C TRP A 248 0.86 -20.44 -19.41
N ILE A 249 1.16 -20.08 -20.67
CA ILE A 249 2.24 -20.70 -21.43
C ILE A 249 3.56 -20.53 -20.68
N LYS A 250 3.88 -19.32 -20.20
CA LYS A 250 5.12 -19.06 -19.42
C LYS A 250 5.15 -19.79 -18.08
N GLN A 251 4.03 -19.82 -17.36
CA GLN A 251 3.88 -20.54 -16.09
C GLN A 251 4.06 -22.06 -16.25
N GLY A 252 3.69 -22.61 -17.41
CA GLY A 252 3.79 -24.03 -17.74
C GLY A 252 5.19 -24.54 -18.08
N LYS A 253 6.22 -23.69 -18.05
CA LYS A 253 7.61 -24.05 -18.37
C LYS A 253 8.41 -24.33 -17.11
N VAL A 254 9.49 -25.10 -17.27
CA VAL A 254 10.49 -25.37 -16.22
C VAL A 254 11.64 -24.40 -16.47
N TRP A 255 11.82 -23.43 -15.56
CA TRP A 255 12.81 -22.37 -15.73
C TRP A 255 14.07 -22.65 -14.91
N ASP A 256 13.93 -23.26 -13.73
CA ASP A 256 15.06 -23.64 -12.88
C ASP A 256 15.61 -25.03 -13.26
N LEU A 257 16.95 -25.12 -13.41
CA LEU A 257 17.65 -26.32 -13.89
C LEU A 257 17.53 -27.51 -12.94
N ASN A 258 17.26 -27.24 -11.66
CA ASN A 258 17.15 -28.27 -10.64
C ASN A 258 15.74 -28.91 -10.57
N GLN A 259 14.78 -28.38 -11.33
CA GLN A 259 13.40 -28.84 -11.35
C GLN A 259 13.10 -29.76 -12.54
N ARG A 260 12.09 -30.62 -12.36
CA ARG A 260 11.72 -31.68 -13.34
C ARG A 260 10.29 -31.60 -13.84
N ARG A 261 9.46 -30.72 -13.27
CA ARG A 261 8.06 -30.53 -13.65
C ARG A 261 7.64 -29.09 -13.43
N PRO A 262 6.72 -28.56 -14.24
CA PRO A 262 6.15 -27.25 -14.00
C PRO A 262 5.10 -27.28 -12.87
N TYR A 263 4.85 -26.12 -12.29
CA TYR A 263 3.81 -25.88 -11.29
C TYR A 263 2.73 -24.98 -11.91
N THR A 264 1.55 -25.54 -12.16
CA THR A 264 0.51 -24.91 -12.99
C THR A 264 -0.85 -24.82 -12.29
N GLU A 265 -0.91 -24.97 -10.98
CA GLU A 265 -2.14 -24.73 -10.24
C GLU A 265 -2.45 -23.22 -10.22
N GLY A 266 -3.72 -22.85 -10.36
CA GLY A 266 -4.21 -21.47 -10.28
C GLY A 266 -4.18 -20.89 -8.86
N ALA A 267 -3.01 -20.92 -8.23
CA ALA A 267 -2.79 -20.51 -6.85
C ALA A 267 -1.61 -19.55 -6.73
N LYS A 268 -1.80 -18.48 -5.96
CA LYS A 268 -0.75 -17.55 -5.53
C LYS A 268 -1.01 -17.17 -4.07
N THR A 269 -0.02 -17.30 -3.22
CA THR A 269 -0.10 -16.91 -1.81
C THR A 269 1.20 -16.25 -1.40
N ILE A 270 1.12 -15.12 -0.71
CA ILE A 270 2.29 -14.41 -0.18
C ILE A 270 2.27 -14.57 1.33
N ILE A 271 3.34 -15.10 1.89
CA ILE A 271 3.45 -15.43 3.31
C ILE A 271 4.65 -14.69 3.86
N GLY A 272 4.50 -13.98 4.96
CA GLY A 272 5.58 -13.20 5.55
C GLY A 272 5.69 -13.43 7.05
N HIS A 273 6.92 -13.45 7.56
CA HIS A 273 7.19 -13.30 8.98
C HIS A 273 8.32 -12.33 9.24
N ARG A 274 8.28 -11.63 10.38
CA ARG A 274 9.33 -10.69 10.77
C ARG A 274 9.46 -10.49 12.27
N PHE A 275 10.65 -10.08 12.67
CA PHE A 275 11.04 -9.75 14.03
C PHE A 275 11.42 -8.28 14.10
N ASP A 276 10.94 -7.62 15.14
CA ASP A 276 11.18 -6.22 15.43
C ASP A 276 11.78 -6.12 16.84
N VAL A 277 13.00 -5.59 16.93
CA VAL A 277 13.73 -5.39 18.18
C VAL A 277 13.85 -3.90 18.43
N GLN A 278 12.98 -3.36 19.28
CA GLN A 278 13.15 -2.04 19.87
C GLN A 278 14.11 -2.18 21.05
N PHE A 279 15.39 -1.92 20.83
CA PHE A 279 16.43 -2.12 21.85
C PHE A 279 16.46 -1.00 22.90
N ALA A 280 15.96 0.18 22.54
CA ALA A 280 15.73 1.29 23.44
C ALA A 280 14.53 2.08 22.93
N SER A 281 13.95 2.95 23.75
CA SER A 281 12.81 3.76 23.32
C SER A 281 13.10 4.60 22.07
N TRP A 282 14.36 4.98 21.85
CA TRP A 282 14.81 5.78 20.71
C TRP A 282 15.29 4.94 19.52
N GLY A 283 15.31 3.61 19.58
CA GLY A 283 15.98 2.79 18.56
C GLY A 283 15.35 1.43 18.33
N ARG A 284 15.11 1.10 17.06
CA ARG A 284 14.49 -0.16 16.62
C ARG A 284 15.13 -0.66 15.33
N VAL A 285 15.30 -1.97 15.24
CA VAL A 285 15.67 -2.71 14.02
C VAL A 285 14.63 -3.77 13.72
N GLY A 286 14.39 -4.05 12.44
CA GLY A 286 13.48 -5.07 11.96
C GLY A 286 14.16 -5.98 10.94
N VAL A 287 13.85 -7.28 10.98
CA VAL A 287 14.31 -8.29 10.01
C VAL A 287 13.15 -9.24 9.70
N GLY A 288 12.92 -9.55 8.44
CA GLY A 288 11.87 -10.49 8.04
C GLY A 288 12.08 -11.12 6.68
N GLU A 289 11.24 -12.09 6.36
CA GLU A 289 11.21 -12.78 5.08
C GLU A 289 9.79 -12.84 4.53
N ILE A 290 9.68 -12.82 3.21
CA ILE A 290 8.44 -12.92 2.45
C ILE A 290 8.62 -14.02 1.42
N ASN A 291 7.71 -14.97 1.37
CA ASN A 291 7.67 -16.05 0.39
C ASN A 291 6.43 -15.92 -0.48
N VAL A 292 6.61 -15.80 -1.80
CA VAL A 292 5.55 -15.95 -2.80
C VAL A 292 5.50 -17.40 -3.23
N VAL A 293 4.42 -18.10 -2.91
CA VAL A 293 4.13 -19.46 -3.36
C VAL A 293 3.17 -19.38 -4.54
N GLY A 294 3.57 -19.87 -5.70
CA GLY A 294 2.82 -19.77 -6.96
C GLY A 294 2.82 -21.07 -7.76
N GLY A 295 1.74 -21.34 -8.48
CA GLY A 295 1.63 -22.57 -9.29
C GLY A 295 1.33 -23.84 -8.47
N LYS A 296 1.18 -23.69 -7.14
CA LYS A 296 0.89 -24.72 -6.15
C LYS A 296 0.14 -24.09 -4.98
N HIS A 297 -0.84 -24.79 -4.39
CA HIS A 297 -1.39 -24.39 -3.10
C HIS A 297 -0.35 -24.54 -1.96
N PRO A 298 -0.23 -23.56 -1.04
CA PRO A 298 0.73 -23.63 0.06
C PRO A 298 0.40 -24.77 1.01
N ASP A 299 1.42 -25.44 1.53
CA ASP A 299 1.31 -26.40 2.63
C ASP A 299 1.88 -25.85 3.95
N LEU A 300 1.91 -26.67 5.00
CA LEU A 300 2.41 -26.24 6.30
C LEU A 300 3.89 -25.88 6.30
N ASN A 301 4.72 -26.45 5.41
CA ASN A 301 6.12 -26.06 5.28
C ASN A 301 6.22 -24.64 4.72
N ASP A 302 5.36 -24.31 3.76
CA ASP A 302 5.30 -23.01 3.11
C ASP A 302 4.78 -21.89 4.06
N ALA A 303 3.89 -22.23 4.99
CA ALA A 303 3.25 -21.30 5.91
C ALA A 303 3.79 -21.30 7.34
N ASN A 304 4.83 -22.08 7.65
CA ASN A 304 5.33 -22.21 9.02
C ASN A 304 6.06 -20.93 9.46
N PRO A 305 5.57 -20.22 10.51
CA PRO A 305 6.20 -19.00 11.01
C PRO A 305 7.61 -19.19 11.61
N PHE A 306 8.03 -20.43 11.84
CA PHE A 306 9.31 -20.77 12.48
C PHE A 306 10.35 -21.28 11.49
N ILE A 307 10.02 -21.38 10.21
CA ILE A 307 10.92 -21.83 9.16
C ILE A 307 11.45 -20.60 8.44
N ILE A 308 12.78 -20.53 8.31
CA ILE A 308 13.45 -19.61 7.38
C ILE A 308 13.08 -20.05 5.97
N PHE A 309 12.34 -19.22 5.24
CA PHE A 309 11.74 -19.62 3.96
C PHE A 309 12.79 -19.92 2.90
N HIS A 310 13.95 -19.27 2.97
CA HIS A 310 15.07 -19.60 2.09
C HIS A 310 15.50 -21.08 2.19
N ASN A 311 15.28 -21.73 3.34
CA ASN A 311 15.68 -23.12 3.58
C ASN A 311 14.63 -24.15 3.13
N THR A 312 13.51 -23.74 2.55
CA THR A 312 12.48 -24.68 2.03
C THR A 312 12.78 -25.17 0.62
N TYR A 313 13.76 -24.56 -0.06
CA TYR A 313 14.21 -24.92 -1.42
C TYR A 313 13.06 -25.06 -2.44
N GLY A 314 12.12 -24.11 -2.41
CA GLY A 314 10.94 -24.12 -3.27
C GLY A 314 11.19 -23.68 -4.72
N GLU A 315 12.15 -24.28 -5.41
CA GLU A 315 12.48 -23.90 -6.80
C GLU A 315 11.25 -24.04 -7.73
N ASP A 316 11.09 -23.10 -8.67
CA ASP A 316 9.95 -22.96 -9.61
C ASP A 316 8.54 -22.81 -9.02
N PHE A 317 8.34 -22.86 -7.71
CA PHE A 317 7.05 -22.56 -7.06
C PHE A 317 7.13 -21.57 -5.89
N SER A 318 8.33 -21.15 -5.49
CA SER A 318 8.58 -20.18 -4.42
C SER A 318 9.53 -19.09 -4.90
N ASN A 319 9.27 -17.85 -4.46
CA ASN A 319 10.22 -16.74 -4.55
C ASN A 319 10.32 -16.06 -3.18
N VAL A 320 11.53 -15.99 -2.62
CA VAL A 320 11.75 -15.55 -1.23
C VAL A 320 12.55 -14.27 -1.19
N MET A 321 12.00 -13.25 -0.55
CA MET A 321 12.63 -11.95 -0.35
C MET A 321 12.91 -11.72 1.14
N ALA A 322 14.14 -11.33 1.47
CA ALA A 322 14.50 -10.84 2.79
C ALA A 322 14.23 -9.33 2.91
N SER A 323 13.92 -8.88 4.13
CA SER A 323 13.64 -7.48 4.45
C SER A 323 14.37 -7.07 5.71
N LEU A 324 14.97 -5.88 5.71
CA LEU A 324 15.63 -5.27 6.85
C LEU A 324 15.21 -3.81 6.97
N ASP A 325 15.01 -3.32 8.18
CA ASP A 325 14.72 -1.90 8.41
C ASP A 325 15.22 -1.41 9.76
N PHE A 326 15.32 -0.09 9.90
CA PHE A 326 15.66 0.55 11.16
C PHE A 326 14.92 1.89 11.33
N SER A 327 14.74 2.27 12.59
CA SER A 327 14.30 3.59 13.04
C SER A 327 15.15 4.04 14.22
N LEU A 328 15.72 5.24 14.16
CA LEU A 328 16.51 5.86 15.20
C LEU A 328 16.00 7.28 15.47
N ALA A 329 15.65 7.58 16.71
CA ALA A 329 15.22 8.90 17.17
C ALA A 329 16.29 9.54 18.09
N PRO A 330 17.44 9.97 17.54
CA PRO A 330 18.58 10.43 18.34
C PRO A 330 18.27 11.67 19.18
N PHE A 331 17.31 12.49 18.73
CA PHE A 331 16.84 13.68 19.43
C PHE A 331 15.31 13.74 19.40
N LYS A 332 14.73 14.46 20.36
CA LYS A 332 13.29 14.74 20.36
C LYS A 332 12.88 15.42 19.06
N GLY A 333 11.85 14.88 18.43
CA GLY A 333 11.29 15.34 17.17
C GLY A 333 12.00 14.81 15.93
N ILE A 334 13.19 14.20 16.01
CA ILE A 334 13.94 13.79 14.81
C ILE A 334 14.02 12.26 14.73
N GLU A 335 13.71 11.71 13.56
CA GLU A 335 13.89 10.29 13.22
C GLU A 335 14.76 10.14 11.97
N ALA A 336 15.73 9.24 12.01
CA ALA A 336 16.40 8.67 10.84
C ALA A 336 15.96 7.22 10.68
N TYR A 337 15.57 6.83 9.47
CA TYR A 337 15.01 5.52 9.21
C TYR A 337 15.39 5.03 7.81
N GLY A 338 15.27 3.73 7.56
CA GLY A 338 15.53 3.15 6.25
C GLY A 338 15.11 1.70 6.15
N GLU A 339 15.05 1.22 4.91
CA GLU A 339 14.62 -0.12 4.54
C GLU A 339 15.53 -0.68 3.46
N ILE A 340 15.68 -2.01 3.46
CA ILE A 340 16.29 -2.80 2.41
C ILE A 340 15.40 -4.03 2.17
N ALA A 341 15.10 -4.31 0.92
CA ALA A 341 14.50 -5.55 0.46
C ALA A 341 15.47 -6.26 -0.50
N ILE A 342 15.62 -7.57 -0.33
CA ILE A 342 16.62 -8.40 -0.99
C ILE A 342 15.89 -9.58 -1.61
N ASP A 343 15.72 -9.59 -2.93
CA ASP A 343 15.06 -10.67 -3.67
C ASP A 343 16.09 -11.76 -4.02
N ASP A 344 17.07 -11.41 -4.83
CA ASP A 344 18.20 -12.27 -5.20
C ASP A 344 19.54 -11.53 -4.99
N VAL A 345 20.58 -12.26 -4.60
CA VAL A 345 21.96 -11.75 -4.51
C VAL A 345 22.86 -12.72 -5.21
N SER A 346 23.55 -12.28 -6.25
CA SER A 346 24.53 -13.13 -6.94
C SER A 346 25.79 -13.28 -6.08
N PHE A 347 26.02 -14.47 -5.52
CA PHE A 347 27.30 -14.81 -4.89
C PHE A 347 28.16 -15.59 -5.90
N GLY A 348 29.29 -15.00 -6.30
CA GLY A 348 30.16 -15.53 -7.36
C GLY A 348 30.54 -17.02 -7.23
N SER A 349 30.91 -17.63 -8.36
CA SER A 349 31.34 -19.03 -8.58
C SER A 349 30.43 -20.19 -8.13
N THR A 350 29.53 -20.01 -7.16
CA THR A 350 28.53 -21.04 -6.77
C THR A 350 27.17 -20.83 -7.46
N GLU A 351 26.87 -19.61 -7.87
CA GLU A 351 25.70 -19.26 -8.71
C GLU A 351 26.10 -18.71 -10.08
N ALA A 352 27.41 -18.56 -10.32
CA ALA A 352 27.99 -18.07 -11.57
C ALA A 352 28.06 -19.19 -12.63
N GLY A 353 26.90 -19.69 -13.04
CA GLY A 353 26.71 -20.17 -14.41
C GLY A 353 26.27 -18.99 -15.28
N ALA A 354 26.44 -19.08 -16.60
CA ALA A 354 26.05 -18.03 -17.57
C ALA A 354 24.52 -17.73 -17.65
N ARG A 355 23.75 -18.12 -16.62
CA ARG A 355 22.30 -17.89 -16.42
C ARG A 355 21.98 -17.43 -14.99
N GLY A 356 22.95 -16.88 -14.26
CA GLY A 356 22.81 -16.50 -12.85
C GLY A 356 21.70 -15.47 -12.63
N LYS A 357 20.92 -15.65 -11.56
CA LYS A 357 19.91 -14.67 -11.12
C LYS A 357 20.64 -13.35 -10.80
N PRO A 358 20.24 -12.21 -11.39
CA PRO A 358 20.85 -10.91 -11.11
C PRO A 358 20.68 -10.56 -9.63
N THR A 359 21.62 -9.78 -9.10
CA THR A 359 21.36 -9.08 -7.85
C THR A 359 20.14 -8.17 -8.04
N ALA A 360 19.16 -8.32 -7.15
CA ALA A 360 17.89 -7.62 -7.18
C ALA A 360 17.56 -7.12 -5.77
N LEU A 361 17.91 -5.86 -5.54
CA LEU A 361 17.74 -5.14 -4.27
C LEU A 361 16.81 -3.95 -4.45
N ALA A 362 16.14 -3.59 -3.36
CA ALA A 362 15.59 -2.26 -3.17
C ALA A 362 16.09 -1.70 -1.85
N TYR A 363 16.51 -0.44 -1.84
CA TYR A 363 16.91 0.21 -0.59
C TYR A 363 16.54 1.68 -0.57
N GLY A 364 16.42 2.21 0.64
CA GLY A 364 16.02 3.59 0.83
C GLY A 364 16.21 4.05 2.27
N GLY A 365 16.14 5.37 2.44
CA GLY A 365 16.32 5.99 3.73
C GLY A 365 15.66 7.36 3.80
N GLY A 366 15.32 7.79 5.00
CA GLY A 366 14.67 9.06 5.22
C GLY A 366 15.02 9.72 6.54
N LEU A 367 14.72 11.01 6.58
CA LEU A 367 14.73 11.84 7.78
C LEU A 367 13.34 12.41 7.98
N ARG A 368 12.86 12.39 9.21
CA ARG A 368 11.58 12.97 9.60
C ARG A 368 11.75 13.87 10.80
N TYR A 369 11.00 14.97 10.81
CA TYR A 369 10.91 15.93 11.90
C TYR A 369 9.46 16.10 12.35
N ALA A 370 9.24 16.10 13.67
CA ALA A 370 7.95 16.25 14.32
C ALA A 370 8.01 17.34 15.40
N THR A 371 7.04 18.24 15.45
CA THR A 371 6.94 19.26 16.50
C THR A 371 5.50 19.71 16.74
N TYR A 372 5.23 20.28 17.92
CA TYR A 372 3.97 20.95 18.23
C TYR A 372 4.18 22.47 18.27
N ILE A 373 3.41 23.19 17.45
CA ILE A 373 3.39 24.65 17.45
C ILE A 373 1.95 25.12 17.61
N LYS A 374 1.64 25.81 18.71
CA LYS A 374 0.33 26.46 18.97
C LYS A 374 -0.89 25.55 18.73
N GLY A 375 -0.83 24.28 19.14
CA GLY A 375 -1.93 23.32 18.94
C GLY A 375 -1.97 22.69 17.54
N THR A 376 -0.89 22.78 16.77
CA THR A 376 -0.72 22.09 15.49
C THR A 376 0.45 21.12 15.58
N LEU A 377 0.20 19.85 15.29
CA LEU A 377 1.26 18.88 15.02
C LEU A 377 1.78 19.15 13.61
N LEU A 378 3.08 19.37 13.48
CA LEU A 378 3.77 19.45 12.20
C LEU A 378 4.68 18.25 12.04
N LEU A 379 4.58 17.61 10.89
CA LEU A 379 5.45 16.51 10.46
C LEU A 379 6.03 16.87 9.12
N ALA A 380 7.35 16.74 8.96
CA ALA A 380 8.02 16.92 7.68
C ALA A 380 8.99 15.77 7.46
N SER A 381 9.07 15.22 6.25
CA SER A 381 10.05 14.18 5.93
C SER A 381 10.60 14.29 4.53
N VAL A 382 11.79 13.72 4.36
CA VAL A 382 12.43 13.46 3.08
C VAL A 382 12.79 11.98 3.02
N GLU A 383 12.50 11.33 1.91
CA GLU A 383 12.84 9.92 1.65
C GLU A 383 13.56 9.80 0.30
N LEU A 384 14.55 8.92 0.24
CA LEU A 384 15.29 8.53 -0.97
C LEU A 384 15.02 7.05 -1.25
N TYR A 385 14.92 6.68 -2.52
CA TYR A 385 14.60 5.32 -2.95
C TYR A 385 15.48 4.87 -4.11
N HIS A 386 15.80 3.59 -4.11
CA HIS A 386 16.45 2.85 -5.18
C HIS A 386 15.78 1.49 -5.33
N THR A 387 15.48 1.09 -6.57
CA THR A 387 15.08 -0.27 -6.93
C THR A 387 15.94 -0.75 -8.11
N ASP A 388 16.61 -1.87 -7.93
CA ASP A 388 17.42 -2.52 -8.95
C ASP A 388 16.56 -2.87 -10.18
N THR A 389 17.22 -3.07 -11.31
CA THR A 389 16.58 -3.29 -12.62
C THR A 389 15.61 -4.46 -12.62
N TRP A 390 15.92 -5.54 -11.91
CA TRP A 390 15.11 -6.77 -11.90
C TRP A 390 14.33 -7.00 -10.61
N MET A 391 14.29 -6.02 -9.70
CA MET A 391 13.58 -6.13 -8.43
C MET A 391 12.10 -6.50 -8.63
N TYR A 392 11.56 -7.39 -7.80
CA TYR A 392 10.17 -7.87 -7.84
C TYR A 392 9.81 -8.78 -9.03
N ASN A 393 10.69 -8.98 -10.01
CA ASN A 393 10.41 -9.77 -11.20
C ASN A 393 10.84 -11.24 -11.07
N ARG A 394 10.17 -12.11 -11.84
CA ARG A 394 10.52 -13.53 -11.98
C ARG A 394 10.08 -14.07 -13.35
N TRP A 395 10.67 -15.18 -13.80
CA TRP A 395 10.24 -15.84 -15.04
C TRP A 395 8.79 -16.32 -14.98
N GLN A 396 8.40 -16.98 -13.89
CA GLN A 396 7.03 -17.44 -13.68
C GLN A 396 6.12 -16.29 -13.25
N PRO A 397 5.01 -16.01 -13.96
CA PRO A 397 4.09 -14.92 -13.61
C PRO A 397 3.53 -14.99 -12.18
N LEU A 398 3.30 -16.20 -11.64
CA LEU A 398 2.79 -16.36 -10.27
C LEU A 398 3.86 -16.12 -9.19
N LEU A 399 5.14 -15.99 -9.56
CA LEU A 399 6.26 -15.78 -8.63
C LEU A 399 6.80 -14.35 -8.62
N THR A 400 6.28 -13.47 -9.47
CA THR A 400 6.52 -12.02 -9.39
C THR A 400 5.96 -11.47 -8.07
N PHE A 401 6.67 -10.56 -7.41
CA PHE A 401 6.22 -9.91 -6.16
C PHE A 401 5.17 -8.84 -6.44
N THR A 402 3.98 -9.28 -6.79
CA THR A 402 2.82 -8.44 -7.10
C THR A 402 1.57 -8.90 -6.38
N ASN A 403 0.74 -7.91 -6.01
CA ASN A 403 -0.66 -8.14 -5.68
C ASN A 403 -1.52 -7.82 -6.90
N ARG A 404 -1.98 -8.86 -7.58
CA ARG A 404 -2.88 -8.74 -8.73
C ARG A 404 -4.32 -8.56 -8.25
N ILE A 405 -4.97 -7.52 -8.78
CA ILE A 405 -6.41 -7.29 -8.62
C ILE A 405 -7.07 -7.36 -9.99
N TYR A 406 -8.15 -8.15 -10.07
CA TYR A 406 -9.04 -8.18 -11.21
C TYR A 406 -10.15 -7.14 -11.02
N THR A 407 -10.27 -6.21 -11.97
CA THR A 407 -11.35 -5.22 -12.01
C THR A 407 -12.28 -5.52 -13.18
N LYS A 408 -13.55 -5.71 -12.84
CA LYS A 408 -14.63 -5.92 -13.80
C LYS A 408 -15.30 -4.58 -14.05
N SER A 409 -15.24 -4.08 -15.28
CA SER A 409 -16.00 -2.92 -15.71
C SER A 409 -17.06 -3.33 -16.71
N GLU A 410 -18.28 -2.83 -16.54
CA GLU A 410 -19.38 -3.07 -17.46
C GLU A 410 -19.58 -1.89 -18.43
N LEU A 411 -19.05 -0.71 -18.12
CA LEU A 411 -19.20 0.49 -18.95
C LEU A 411 -17.93 1.37 -18.97
N PRO A 412 -17.09 1.27 -20.02
CA PRO A 412 -17.10 0.25 -21.06
C PRO A 412 -16.79 -1.15 -20.54
N GLY A 413 -17.41 -2.17 -21.14
CA GLY A 413 -17.08 -3.57 -20.91
C GLY A 413 -15.56 -3.83 -21.01
N SER A 414 -14.95 -4.21 -19.88
CA SER A 414 -13.51 -4.50 -19.76
C SER A 414 -13.25 -5.47 -18.60
N ARG A 415 -12.13 -6.18 -18.68
CA ARG A 415 -11.68 -7.17 -17.68
C ARG A 415 -10.20 -6.96 -17.44
N ASP A 416 -9.88 -6.00 -16.57
CA ASP A 416 -8.50 -5.56 -16.40
C ASP A 416 -7.83 -6.23 -15.23
N PHE A 417 -6.55 -6.52 -15.41
CA PHE A 417 -5.65 -6.79 -14.29
C PHE A 417 -4.89 -5.53 -13.92
N THR A 418 -4.76 -5.31 -12.62
CA THR A 418 -3.73 -4.41 -12.10
C THR A 418 -2.75 -5.23 -11.29
N ASP A 419 -1.50 -5.22 -11.74
CA ASP A 419 -0.37 -5.78 -11.00
C ASP A 419 0.28 -4.68 -10.17
N TYR A 420 -0.14 -4.57 -8.91
CA TYR A 420 0.52 -3.67 -7.97
C TYR A 420 1.83 -4.32 -7.52
N PRO A 421 2.98 -3.62 -7.60
CA PRO A 421 4.19 -4.07 -6.93
C PRO A 421 3.90 -4.28 -5.44
N LEU A 422 4.42 -5.37 -4.87
CA LEU A 422 4.29 -5.61 -3.43
C LEU A 422 5.07 -4.56 -2.63
N GLY A 423 6.27 -4.20 -3.10
CA GLY A 423 7.13 -3.17 -2.54
C GLY A 423 6.89 -1.79 -3.16
N PHE A 424 7.94 -1.14 -3.68
CA PHE A 424 7.89 0.25 -4.14
C PHE A 424 6.84 0.47 -5.24
N LYS A 425 6.00 1.52 -5.09
CA LYS A 425 4.77 1.70 -5.89
C LYS A 425 4.96 1.82 -7.41
N TYR A 426 6.14 2.14 -7.93
CA TYR A 426 6.36 2.18 -9.38
C TYR A 426 7.16 0.98 -9.93
N GLY A 427 7.49 0.01 -9.07
CA GLY A 427 8.20 -1.21 -9.45
C GLY A 427 9.72 -1.06 -9.52
N PRO A 428 10.40 -1.88 -10.33
CA PRO A 428 11.86 -1.92 -10.43
C PRO A 428 12.46 -0.75 -11.20
N ASP A 429 13.79 -0.77 -11.36
CA ASP A 429 14.55 0.04 -12.31
C ASP A 429 14.39 1.55 -12.11
N LEU A 430 14.45 1.99 -10.84
CA LEU A 430 14.08 3.33 -10.45
C LEU A 430 14.99 3.94 -9.38
N ASN A 431 15.28 5.23 -9.55
CA ASN A 431 15.79 6.10 -8.51
C ASN A 431 14.77 7.19 -8.20
N GLY A 432 14.56 7.54 -6.94
CA GLY A 432 13.60 8.59 -6.59
C GLY A 432 13.79 9.22 -5.24
N PHE A 433 13.02 10.27 -5.00
CA PHE A 433 12.87 10.88 -3.69
C PHE A 433 11.46 11.42 -3.47
N SER A 434 11.09 11.56 -2.20
CA SER A 434 9.83 12.15 -1.77
C SER A 434 10.07 13.23 -0.72
N LEU A 435 9.37 14.34 -0.83
CA LEU A 435 9.23 15.36 0.21
C LEU A 435 7.80 15.34 0.73
N MET A 436 7.63 15.36 2.05
CA MET A 436 6.32 15.30 2.69
C MET A 436 6.23 16.33 3.80
N ALA A 437 5.07 16.96 3.94
CA ALA A 437 4.76 17.85 5.06
C ALA A 437 3.28 17.73 5.44
N ASN A 438 2.99 17.40 6.70
CA ASN A 438 1.65 17.30 7.26
C ASN A 438 1.49 18.28 8.43
N ALA A 439 0.36 18.96 8.47
CA ALA A 439 -0.05 19.84 9.55
C ALA A 439 -1.43 19.42 10.05
N ILE A 440 -1.52 18.98 11.31
CA ILE A 440 -2.77 18.50 11.92
C ILE A 440 -3.09 19.37 13.13
N MET A 441 -4.17 20.13 13.05
CA MET A 441 -4.61 21.06 14.09
C MET A 441 -5.50 20.36 15.13
N THR A 442 -5.55 20.88 16.36
CA THR A 442 -6.42 20.35 17.44
C THR A 442 -7.91 20.37 17.12
N ASN A 443 -8.36 21.21 16.18
CA ASN A 443 -9.74 21.23 15.71
C ASN A 443 -10.02 20.19 14.61
N GLY A 444 -9.04 19.38 14.23
CA GLY A 444 -9.14 18.36 13.20
C GLY A 444 -8.85 18.84 11.78
N LEU A 445 -8.58 20.13 11.56
CA LEU A 445 -8.12 20.59 10.24
C LEU A 445 -6.77 19.93 9.92
N SER A 446 -6.66 19.34 8.74
CA SER A 446 -5.40 18.80 8.23
C SER A 446 -5.02 19.34 6.86
N ILE A 447 -3.72 19.56 6.68
CA ILE A 447 -3.10 19.93 5.41
C ILE A 447 -1.94 18.97 5.18
N SER A 448 -1.92 18.30 4.03
CA SER A 448 -0.87 17.37 3.63
C SER A 448 -0.29 17.78 2.30
N PHE A 449 1.02 17.88 2.22
CA PHE A 449 1.78 18.14 1.01
C PHE A 449 2.72 16.98 0.75
N VAL A 450 2.75 16.54 -0.50
CA VAL A 450 3.63 15.50 -1.01
C VAL A 450 4.22 15.96 -2.33
N TYR A 451 5.52 15.77 -2.50
CA TYR A 451 6.19 15.87 -3.78
C TYR A 451 7.02 14.63 -4.02
N ASP A 452 6.71 13.88 -5.08
CA ASP A 452 7.45 12.71 -5.53
C ASP A 452 8.21 13.05 -6.81
N HIS A 453 9.49 12.70 -6.84
CA HIS A 453 10.31 12.72 -8.04
C HIS A 453 10.93 11.34 -8.24
N PHE A 454 10.92 10.85 -9.47
CA PHE A 454 11.65 9.63 -9.80
C PHE A 454 12.12 9.60 -11.25
N LYS A 455 13.19 8.85 -11.47
CA LYS A 455 13.77 8.50 -12.77
C LYS A 455 13.60 6.99 -12.96
N GLN A 456 12.78 6.61 -13.93
CA GLN A 456 12.45 5.23 -14.28
C GLN A 456 13.21 4.82 -15.53
N GLY A 457 13.78 3.61 -15.56
CA GLY A 457 14.38 3.02 -16.75
C GLY A 457 13.37 2.27 -17.64
N GLU A 458 13.87 1.32 -18.42
CA GLU A 458 13.07 0.53 -19.37
C GLU A 458 12.47 -0.74 -18.78
N VAL A 459 13.06 -1.30 -17.72
CA VAL A 459 12.57 -2.55 -17.13
C VAL A 459 11.40 -2.26 -16.21
N THR A 460 10.33 -3.04 -16.37
CA THR A 460 9.09 -2.94 -15.59
C THR A 460 8.66 -4.32 -15.12
N LEU A 461 7.58 -4.40 -14.33
CA LEU A 461 6.95 -5.67 -13.96
C LEU A 461 6.43 -6.49 -15.16
N LYS A 462 6.31 -5.88 -16.34
CA LYS A 462 5.82 -6.52 -17.56
C LYS A 462 6.94 -6.96 -18.50
N THR A 463 8.17 -6.52 -18.23
CA THR A 463 9.33 -6.93 -19.01
C THR A 463 9.64 -8.39 -18.68
N PRO A 464 9.75 -9.30 -19.67
CA PRO A 464 10.17 -10.66 -19.41
C PRO A 464 11.47 -10.69 -18.62
N TYR A 465 11.54 -11.51 -17.57
CA TYR A 465 12.71 -11.55 -16.70
C TYR A 465 13.96 -11.93 -17.50
N LEU A 466 15.03 -11.14 -17.38
CA LEU A 466 16.25 -11.24 -18.19
C LEU A 466 16.01 -11.12 -19.71
N ASN A 467 14.86 -10.59 -20.13
CA ASN A 467 14.40 -10.53 -21.52
C ASN A 467 14.37 -11.92 -22.20
N MET A 468 14.05 -12.98 -21.44
CA MET A 468 13.91 -14.35 -21.94
C MET A 468 12.44 -14.68 -22.19
N GLU A 469 12.13 -15.28 -23.35
CA GLU A 469 10.78 -15.76 -23.69
C GLU A 469 10.66 -17.28 -23.48
N GLU A 470 11.75 -18.00 -23.71
CA GLU A 470 11.90 -19.44 -23.53
C GLU A 470 13.03 -19.78 -22.52
N PRO A 471 12.92 -20.88 -21.75
CA PRO A 471 13.98 -21.32 -20.83
C PRO A 471 15.32 -21.66 -21.50
N GLU A 472 15.27 -22.04 -22.78
CA GLU A 472 16.45 -22.31 -23.60
C GLU A 472 17.16 -21.03 -24.07
N ASP A 473 16.50 -19.87 -24.06
CA ASP A 473 17.07 -18.61 -24.53
C ASP A 473 18.32 -18.22 -23.73
N ASP A 474 19.24 -17.54 -24.39
CA ASP A 474 20.30 -16.81 -23.68
C ASP A 474 19.70 -15.53 -23.06
N PRO A 475 20.19 -15.10 -21.87
CA PRO A 475 19.77 -13.83 -21.29
C PRO A 475 19.93 -12.68 -22.28
N GLY A 476 18.89 -11.85 -22.42
CA GLY A 476 18.86 -10.72 -23.32
C GLY A 476 19.53 -9.47 -22.75
N GLN A 477 18.89 -8.32 -22.87
CA GLN A 477 19.43 -7.03 -22.42
C GLN A 477 19.39 -6.86 -20.89
N PHE A 478 20.28 -6.02 -20.37
CA PHE A 478 20.36 -5.62 -18.95
C PHE A 478 20.69 -6.77 -17.99
N THR A 479 21.50 -7.70 -18.46
CA THR A 479 21.86 -8.93 -17.75
C THR A 479 23.30 -8.92 -17.24
N ASN A 480 24.11 -7.92 -17.65
CA ASN A 480 25.47 -7.75 -17.14
C ASN A 480 25.45 -7.18 -15.71
N PRO A 481 26.41 -7.53 -14.85
CA PRO A 481 26.48 -6.99 -13.48
C PRO A 481 26.48 -5.47 -13.38
N GLU A 482 27.03 -4.75 -14.36
CA GLU A 482 26.96 -3.27 -14.42
C GLU A 482 25.55 -2.71 -14.61
N ASP A 483 24.62 -3.51 -15.15
CA ASP A 483 23.26 -3.10 -15.45
C ASP A 483 22.31 -3.33 -14.25
N TRP A 484 22.65 -4.25 -13.35
CA TRP A 484 21.70 -4.72 -12.32
C TRP A 484 21.22 -3.63 -11.36
N SER A 485 22.06 -2.65 -11.03
CA SER A 485 21.64 -1.55 -10.15
C SER A 485 20.63 -0.61 -10.81
N GLY A 486 20.66 -0.48 -12.14
CA GLY A 486 19.80 0.47 -12.86
C GLY A 486 19.82 1.92 -12.33
N PRO A 487 18.87 2.77 -12.78
CA PRO A 487 17.96 2.57 -13.91
C PRO A 487 18.70 2.39 -15.25
N VAL A 488 18.25 1.47 -16.09
CA VAL A 488 18.85 1.18 -17.41
C VAL A 488 18.00 1.65 -18.60
N GLY A 489 18.60 1.64 -19.80
CA GLY A 489 17.93 2.00 -21.06
C GLY A 489 17.55 3.48 -21.17
N GLU A 490 16.54 3.80 -21.98
CA GLU A 490 15.93 5.13 -22.06
C GLU A 490 15.19 5.47 -20.76
N THR A 491 15.83 6.31 -19.96
CA THR A 491 15.27 6.74 -18.68
C THR A 491 14.37 7.96 -18.82
N VAL A 492 13.26 7.97 -18.09
CA VAL A 492 12.30 9.08 -18.04
C VAL A 492 12.08 9.58 -16.62
N ASN A 493 11.95 10.89 -16.46
CA ASN A 493 11.66 11.51 -15.17
C ASN A 493 10.16 11.70 -14.97
N ALA A 494 9.71 11.59 -13.73
CA ALA A 494 8.36 11.93 -13.28
C ALA A 494 8.44 12.89 -12.08
N ASN A 495 7.48 13.79 -12.01
CA ASN A 495 7.25 14.68 -10.88
C ASN A 495 5.76 14.69 -10.57
N ILE A 496 5.42 14.44 -9.32
CA ILE A 496 4.04 14.43 -8.83
C ILE A 496 4.00 15.29 -7.59
N MET A 497 3.22 16.37 -7.64
CA MET A 497 2.93 17.21 -6.49
C MET A 497 1.49 16.97 -6.08
N THR A 498 1.23 16.74 -4.80
CA THR A 498 -0.09 16.57 -4.23
C THR A 498 -0.24 17.45 -2.98
N LEU A 499 -1.36 18.18 -2.91
CA LEU A 499 -1.77 18.97 -1.75
C LEU A 499 -3.19 18.56 -1.38
N ASN A 500 -3.39 18.08 -0.15
CA ASN A 500 -4.69 17.71 0.39
C ASN A 500 -5.03 18.66 1.54
N ILE A 501 -6.27 19.13 1.56
CA ILE A 501 -6.81 19.95 2.65
C ILE A 501 -8.10 19.32 3.10
N MET A 502 -8.26 19.14 4.42
CA MET A 502 -9.45 18.59 5.05
C MET A 502 -9.85 19.45 6.25
N ILE A 503 -11.13 19.79 6.33
CA ILE A 503 -11.72 20.67 7.35
C ILE A 503 -12.98 19.98 7.87
N PRO A 504 -12.95 19.42 9.09
CA PRO A 504 -14.12 18.87 9.73
C PRO A 504 -14.99 20.01 10.31
N TYR A 505 -16.30 19.88 10.19
CA TYR A 505 -17.28 20.79 10.78
C TYR A 505 -18.57 20.03 11.13
N ARG A 506 -18.74 19.69 12.42
CA ARG A 506 -19.81 18.79 12.88
C ARG A 506 -19.76 17.46 12.09
N ASP A 507 -20.88 17.01 11.56
CA ASP A 507 -20.99 15.78 10.75
C ASP A 507 -20.56 15.98 9.29
N PHE A 508 -20.13 17.20 8.92
CA PHE A 508 -19.59 17.51 7.61
C PHE A 508 -18.07 17.47 7.62
N THR A 509 -17.49 17.06 6.49
CA THR A 509 -16.08 17.27 6.17
C THR A 509 -15.97 17.93 4.81
N PHE A 510 -15.31 19.09 4.76
CA PHE A 510 -15.00 19.79 3.53
C PHE A 510 -13.55 19.51 3.17
N GLY A 511 -13.25 19.31 1.90
CA GLY A 511 -11.86 19.18 1.50
C GLY A 511 -11.64 19.30 0.00
N SER A 512 -10.37 19.23 -0.37
CA SER A 512 -9.96 19.22 -1.76
C SER A 512 -8.60 18.55 -1.88
N ASP A 513 -8.46 17.75 -2.91
CA ASP A 513 -7.16 17.24 -3.37
C ASP A 513 -6.72 18.07 -4.57
N PHE A 514 -5.47 18.50 -4.59
CA PHE A 514 -4.85 19.17 -5.73
C PHE A 514 -3.62 18.37 -6.15
N SER A 515 -3.50 18.02 -7.42
CA SER A 515 -2.34 17.31 -7.93
C SER A 515 -1.82 17.88 -9.25
N ILE A 516 -0.50 17.89 -9.43
CA ILE A 516 0.18 18.21 -10.70
C ILE A 516 1.14 17.08 -11.05
N TYR A 517 1.10 16.63 -12.30
CA TYR A 517 1.94 15.58 -12.86
C TYR A 517 2.72 16.12 -14.05
N PHE A 518 4.06 15.99 -14.06
CA PHE A 518 4.88 16.45 -15.18
C PHE A 518 6.21 15.70 -15.31
N GLY A 519 6.73 15.62 -16.53
CA GLY A 519 7.96 14.89 -16.86
C GLY A 519 7.76 13.88 -17.99
N GLY A 520 8.87 13.36 -18.52
CA GLY A 520 8.89 12.41 -19.64
C GLY A 520 8.12 11.11 -19.36
N TYR A 521 7.98 10.72 -18.10
CA TYR A 521 7.25 9.51 -17.71
C TYR A 521 5.77 9.56 -18.13
N PHE A 522 5.10 10.71 -17.95
CA PHE A 522 3.69 10.87 -18.32
C PHE A 522 3.51 10.99 -19.85
N LYS A 523 4.53 11.47 -20.56
CA LYS A 523 4.55 11.43 -22.02
C LYS A 523 4.69 9.99 -22.52
N LYS A 524 5.68 9.24 -22.01
CA LYS A 524 5.95 7.84 -22.40
C LYS A 524 4.77 6.92 -22.12
N ASN A 525 4.16 7.03 -20.94
CA ASN A 525 3.12 6.10 -20.50
C ASN A 525 1.68 6.57 -20.74
N GLY A 526 1.47 7.86 -21.00
CA GLY A 526 0.13 8.45 -21.13
C GLY A 526 -0.07 9.39 -22.31
N GLY A 527 0.96 9.66 -23.11
CA GLY A 527 0.89 10.57 -24.26
C GLY A 527 0.77 12.06 -23.90
N TYR A 528 1.07 12.45 -22.65
CA TYR A 528 0.91 13.83 -22.20
C TYR A 528 2.13 14.71 -22.51
N ASP A 529 2.01 15.60 -23.51
CA ASP A 529 3.05 16.58 -23.85
C ASP A 529 3.09 17.80 -22.91
N LYS A 530 2.04 18.02 -22.12
CA LYS A 530 1.91 19.15 -21.18
C LYS A 530 1.70 18.62 -19.76
N PRO A 531 2.06 19.41 -18.72
CA PRO A 531 1.72 19.08 -17.35
C PRO A 531 0.23 18.79 -17.17
N ILE A 532 -0.07 17.76 -16.40
CA ILE A 532 -1.43 17.37 -16.03
C ILE A 532 -1.74 17.97 -14.67
N PHE A 533 -2.93 18.53 -14.49
CA PHE A 533 -3.42 18.98 -13.20
C PHE A 533 -4.75 18.31 -12.90
N GLU A 534 -5.06 18.18 -11.61
CA GLU A 534 -6.35 17.72 -11.12
C GLU A 534 -6.69 18.41 -9.79
N ILE A 535 -7.93 18.88 -9.68
CA ILE A 535 -8.50 19.43 -8.46
C ILE A 535 -9.78 18.66 -8.16
N ARG A 536 -9.88 18.11 -6.94
CA ARG A 536 -11.00 17.28 -6.50
C ARG A 536 -11.67 17.80 -5.23
N PRO A 537 -12.41 18.92 -5.28
CA PRO A 537 -13.14 19.41 -4.13
C PRO A 537 -14.28 18.46 -3.78
N TYR A 538 -14.50 18.25 -2.48
CA TYR A 538 -15.55 17.37 -1.98
C TYR A 538 -16.21 17.92 -0.71
N VAL A 539 -17.43 17.44 -0.49
CA VAL A 539 -18.14 17.58 0.79
C VAL A 539 -18.58 16.19 1.19
N SER A 540 -18.18 15.73 2.37
CA SER A 540 -18.64 14.48 2.96
C SER A 540 -19.61 14.77 4.10
N TYR A 541 -20.66 13.99 4.20
CA TYR A 541 -21.60 14.02 5.32
C TYR A 541 -21.84 12.60 5.83
N VAL A 542 -21.89 12.43 7.15
CA VAL A 542 -22.17 11.14 7.81
C VAL A 542 -23.53 11.24 8.50
N PHE A 543 -24.44 10.31 8.18
CA PHE A 543 -25.76 10.16 8.80
C PHE A 543 -25.72 9.20 9.98
#